data_AF-A0A392NIP0-F1
#
_entry.id   AF-A0A392NIP0-F1
#
_cell.length_a   1.000
_cell.length_b   1.000
_cell.length_c   1.000
_cell.angle_alpha   90.00
_cell.angle_beta   90.00
_cell.angle_gamma   90.00
#
_symmetry.space_group_name_H-M   'P 1'
#
loop_
_entity.id
_entity.type
_entity.pdbx_description
1 polymer ?
#
loop_
_entity_poly.entity_id
_entity_poly.type
_entity_poly.pdbx_seq_one_letter_code
_entity_poly.pdbx_strand_id
1 'polypeptide(L)' 'TARIFATKNCDFPAIFNFGASNADTGGLAAAFRAPPWPYGQTYFHRSTGRYSDGRIILDFIGN' A
#
# COMPACT_ATOMS: atom_id res chain seq x y z
N THR A 1 21.62 -4.18 -24.41
CA THR A 1 21.37 -4.69 -23.05
C THR A 1 20.43 -5.87 -23.15
N ALA A 2 20.81 -7.05 -22.66
CA ALA A 2 19.95 -8.24 -22.69
C ALA A 2 18.87 -8.14 -21.59
N ARG A 3 17.61 -8.38 -21.92
CA ARG A 3 16.53 -8.50 -20.93
C ARG A 3 16.55 -9.90 -20.33
N ILE A 4 16.58 -9.99 -19.00
CA ILE A 4 16.34 -11.23 -18.28
C ILE A 4 14.83 -11.42 -18.19
N PHE A 5 14.33 -12.55 -18.68
CA PHE A 5 12.93 -12.93 -18.56
C PHE A 5 12.78 -14.05 -17.52
N ALA A 6 11.67 -14.04 -16.80
CA ALA A 6 11.32 -15.14 -15.90
C ALA A 6 11.19 -16.43 -16.71
N THR A 7 11.72 -17.54 -16.19
CA THR A 7 11.67 -18.85 -16.87
C THR A 7 10.31 -19.53 -16.73
N LYS A 8 9.48 -19.08 -15.78
CA LYS A 8 8.11 -19.53 -15.54
C LYS A 8 7.28 -18.37 -14.99
N ASN A 9 5.98 -18.39 -15.26
CA ASN A 9 5.03 -17.53 -14.55
C ASN A 9 4.86 -18.06 -13.12
N CYS A 10 4.94 -17.16 -12.15
CA CYS A 10 4.67 -17.46 -10.75
C CYS A 10 3.31 -16.88 -10.38
N ASP A 11 2.43 -17.71 -9.83
CA ASP A 11 1.13 -17.27 -9.31
C ASP A 11 1.22 -17.17 -7.79
N PHE A 12 1.28 -15.94 -7.29
CA PHE A 12 1.26 -15.65 -5.86
C PHE A 12 -0.16 -15.26 -5.45
N PRO A 13 -0.93 -16.13 -4.76
CA PRO A 13 -2.35 -15.88 -4.48
C PRO A 13 -2.57 -14.78 -3.42
N ALA A 14 -1.53 -14.39 -2.70
CA ALA A 14 -1.59 -13.36 -1.67
C ALA A 14 -0.22 -12.71 -1.44
N ILE A 15 -0.25 -11.49 -0.90
CA ILE A 15 0.92 -10.74 -0.45
C ILE A 15 0.76 -10.46 1.04
N PHE A 16 1.69 -10.94 1.85
CA PHE A 16 1.79 -10.58 3.26
C PHE A 16 2.86 -9.50 3.42
N ASN A 17 2.43 -8.34 3.91
CA ASN A 17 3.29 -7.17 4.11
C ASN A 17 3.50 -6.95 5.61
N PHE A 18 4.74 -6.68 6.00
CA PHE A 18 5.12 -6.26 7.34
C PHE A 18 5.87 -4.93 7.25
N GLY A 19 5.57 -4.01 8.17
CA GLY A 19 6.20 -2.71 8.16
C GLY A 19 5.58 -1.75 9.17
N ALA A 20 5.70 -0.46 8.85
CA ALA A 20 5.13 0.65 9.61
C ALA A 20 4.25 1.51 8.69
N SER A 21 4.13 2.81 8.98
CA SER A 21 3.26 3.77 8.28
C SER A 21 3.32 3.72 6.74
N ASN A 22 4.51 3.46 6.17
CA ASN A 22 4.71 3.46 4.71
C ASN A 22 4.12 2.23 4.00
N ALA A 23 3.78 1.20 4.75
CA ALA A 23 3.18 -0.03 4.25
C ALA A 23 1.83 -0.35 4.92
N ASP A 24 1.41 0.46 5.89
CA ASP A 24 0.14 0.30 6.57
C ASP A 24 -1.03 0.73 5.68
N THR A 25 -1.92 -0.22 5.38
CA THR A 25 -3.13 0.00 4.58
C THR A 25 -4.37 0.32 5.42
N GLY A 26 -4.22 0.42 6.75
CA GLY A 26 -5.31 0.77 7.69
C GLY A 26 -5.28 0.02 9.03
N GLY A 27 -4.24 -0.78 9.30
CA GLY A 27 -4.05 -1.51 10.55
C GLY A 27 -3.99 -0.58 11.77
N LEU A 28 -3.23 0.52 11.72
CA LEU A 28 -3.24 1.50 12.82
C LEU A 28 -4.62 2.13 13.00
N ALA A 29 -5.30 2.48 11.89
CA ALA A 29 -6.62 3.09 11.93
C ALA A 29 -7.69 2.14 12.52
N ALA A 30 -7.59 0.85 12.23
CA ALA A 30 -8.51 -0.17 12.73
C ALA A 30 -8.27 -0.53 14.21
N ALA A 31 -7.00 -0.62 14.62
CA ALA A 31 -6.65 -1.07 15.97
C ALA A 31 -6.58 0.07 17.00
N PHE A 32 -6.23 1.29 16.57
CA PHE A 32 -5.93 2.39 17.47
C PHE A 32 -6.60 3.69 17.02
N ARG A 33 -5.91 4.48 16.17
CA ARG A 33 -6.36 5.80 15.73
C ARG A 33 -6.08 5.98 14.26
N ALA A 34 -7.01 6.64 13.57
CA ALA A 34 -6.79 7.06 12.21
C ALA A 34 -5.63 8.09 12.13
N PRO A 35 -4.83 8.06 11.04
CA PRO A 35 -3.90 9.13 10.74
C PRO A 35 -4.64 10.48 10.71
N PRO A 36 -4.06 11.55 11.30
CA PRO A 36 -4.70 12.85 11.32
C PRO A 36 -4.76 13.47 9.91
N TRP A 37 -5.52 14.55 9.75
CA TRP A 37 -5.40 15.40 8.56
C TRP A 37 -3.91 15.82 8.35
N PRO A 38 -3.36 15.89 7.12
CA PRO A 38 -4.02 15.92 5.81
C PRO A 38 -4.20 14.58 5.08
N TYR A 39 -3.82 13.44 5.68
CA TYR A 39 -3.69 12.19 4.92
C TYR A 39 -4.96 11.77 4.16
N GLY A 40 -4.81 11.67 2.83
CA GLY A 40 -5.83 11.27 1.88
C GLY A 40 -6.53 12.44 1.18
N GLN A 41 -6.14 13.68 1.45
CA GLN A 41 -6.74 14.87 0.88
C GLN A 41 -6.53 14.99 -0.64
N THR A 42 -5.30 14.71 -1.11
CA THR A 42 -4.91 15.03 -2.50
C THR A 42 -5.48 14.05 -3.54
N TYR A 43 -5.34 12.73 -3.35
CA TYR A 43 -5.73 11.73 -4.36
C TYR A 43 -7.11 11.11 -4.12
N PHE A 44 -7.42 10.73 -2.88
CA PHE A 44 -8.69 10.06 -2.54
C PHE A 44 -9.78 11.04 -2.11
N HIS A 45 -9.41 12.29 -1.78
CA HIS A 45 -10.29 13.33 -1.24
C HIS A 45 -11.07 12.91 0.02
N ARG A 46 -10.52 11.95 0.78
CA ARG A 46 -11.01 11.46 2.07
C ARG A 46 -9.90 10.69 2.79
N SER A 47 -10.01 10.56 4.11
CA SER A 47 -9.11 9.67 4.86
C SER A 47 -9.27 8.23 4.39
N THR A 48 -8.15 7.56 4.15
CA THR A 48 -8.09 6.12 3.80
C THR A 48 -7.49 5.26 4.91
N GLY A 49 -7.23 5.85 6.08
CA GLY A 49 -6.54 5.16 7.17
C GLY A 49 -5.04 4.96 6.96
N ARG A 50 -4.46 5.57 5.91
CA ARG A 50 -3.05 5.43 5.52
C ARG A 50 -2.28 6.73 5.79
N TYR A 51 -0.98 6.63 6.06
CA TYR A 51 -0.08 7.80 6.15
C TYR A 51 0.39 8.27 4.77
N SER A 52 -0.54 8.52 3.87
CA SER A 52 -0.27 9.02 2.52
C SER A 52 -1.45 9.82 1.99
N ASP A 53 -1.15 10.81 1.17
CA ASP A 53 -2.14 11.60 0.44
C ASP A 53 -2.66 10.91 -0.82
N GLY A 54 -2.17 9.71 -1.10
CA GLY A 54 -2.65 8.86 -2.19
C GLY A 54 -2.22 7.41 -2.06
N ARG A 55 -1.95 6.79 -3.20
CA ARG A 55 -1.53 5.39 -3.25
C ARG A 55 -0.17 5.18 -2.56
N ILE A 56 0.02 4.02 -1.95
CA ILE A 56 1.30 3.55 -1.41
C ILE A 56 1.84 2.43 -2.29
N ILE A 57 3.10 2.02 -2.07
CA ILE A 57 3.80 1.06 -2.95
C ILE A 57 3.01 -0.24 -3.18
N LEU A 58 2.27 -0.69 -2.17
CA LEU A 58 1.46 -1.92 -2.25
C LEU A 58 0.33 -1.82 -3.28
N ASP A 59 -0.23 -0.63 -3.52
CA ASP A 59 -1.28 -0.43 -4.53
C ASP A 59 -0.74 -0.59 -5.97
N PHE A 60 0.59 -0.59 -6.16
CA PHE A 60 1.23 -0.78 -7.45
C PHE A 60 1.77 -2.21 -7.64
N ILE A 61 1.84 -3.00 -6.58
CA ILE A 61 2.34 -4.39 -6.59
C ILE A 61 1.18 -5.38 -6.58
N GLY A 62 0.11 -5.11 -5.84
CA GLY A 62 -1.00 -6.05 -5.59
C GLY A 62 -2.18 -5.99 -6.56
N ASN A 63 -1.96 -5.63 -7.84
CA ASN A 63 -3.02 -5.63 -8.87
C ASN A 63 -3.10 -6.96 -9.62
#